data_AF-A0A2W6BCB5-F1
#
_entry.id   AF-A0A2W6BCB5-F1
#
_cell.length_a   1.000
_cell.length_b   1.000
_cell.length_c   1.000
_cell.angle_alpha   90.00
_cell.angle_beta   90.00
_cell.angle_gamma   90.00
#
_symmetry.space_group_name_H-M   'P 1'
#
loop_
_entity.id
_entity.type
_entity.pdbx_description
1 polymer ?
#
loop_
_entity_poly.entity_id
_entity_poly.type
_entity_poly.pdbx_seq_one_letter_code
_entity_poly.pdbx_strand_id
1 'polypeptide(L)'
;MVIVDDGGRLAGLHRAASSAFGPVERSFFAVSQPVGRFLRGLPDIEGDRRRITALTTENSTLRSQLRSVALSSAELAQLHAIGASADAAGYSVHAASVVDYGPSPGFEWTVRINVGSGDGVRTGMTVLAPEGLVGRVSQVASDTSLVVLAVDPGSSVGIRDRRSGELALATGDGLEPMRYVPLDPHSPPRAGDVVVTGPYGRSTYTAGVPVGTVSAVTSVGATSTPRVSVRPYVDFSRLDIVAVVLDRAPEPAKAGAAATVTR
;
A
#
# COMPACT_ATOMS: atom_id res chain seq x y z
N MET A 1 44.01 -35.94 60.92
CA MET A 1 44.32 -34.71 61.66
C MET A 1 45.58 -34.14 61.02
N VAL A 2 45.35 -33.42 59.92
CA VAL A 2 46.33 -33.08 58.87
C VAL A 2 45.87 -31.74 58.28
N ILE A 3 46.82 -30.83 58.17
CA ILE A 3 47.10 -29.91 57.05
C ILE A 3 46.10 -29.97 55.88
N VAL A 4 45.50 -28.83 55.54
CA VAL A 4 45.02 -28.43 54.18
C VAL A 4 45.05 -26.90 54.22
N ASP A 5 46.12 -26.19 53.81
CA ASP A 5 46.60 -25.88 52.43
C ASP A 5 45.46 -25.54 51.46
N ASP A 6 45.42 -24.47 50.69
CA ASP A 6 46.33 -23.35 50.38
C ASP A 6 45.38 -22.34 49.68
N GLY A 7 45.44 -21.04 49.90
CA GLY A 7 46.39 -20.18 49.19
C GLY A 7 45.68 -19.37 48.09
N GLY A 8 45.71 -18.04 48.21
CA GLY A 8 45.80 -17.15 47.05
C GLY A 8 44.67 -16.12 46.82
N ARG A 9 45.10 -14.84 46.94
CA ARG A 9 44.61 -13.64 46.21
C ARG A 9 43.31 -13.03 46.77
N LEU A 10 43.19 -11.75 47.15
CA LEU A 10 44.00 -10.53 47.02
C LEU A 10 43.62 -9.55 48.15
N ALA A 11 44.58 -8.70 48.49
CA ALA A 11 44.57 -7.56 49.42
C ALA A 11 43.37 -6.59 49.24
N GLY A 12 42.98 -5.73 50.20
CA GLY A 12 43.55 -5.38 51.49
C GLY A 12 42.68 -4.33 52.19
N LEU A 13 42.50 -4.56 53.49
CA LEU A 13 42.10 -3.70 54.61
C LEU A 13 41.45 -2.30 54.40
N HIS A 14 40.28 -2.19 55.05
CA HIS A 14 39.79 -1.00 55.75
C HIS A 14 40.66 -0.58 56.95
N ARG A 15 40.67 0.73 57.26
CA ARG A 15 40.67 1.35 58.61
C ARG A 15 40.45 2.87 58.43
N ALA A 16 39.31 3.44 58.83
CA ALA A 16 38.99 4.00 60.15
C ALA A 16 39.68 5.35 60.46
N ALA A 17 38.88 6.40 60.67
CA ALA A 17 39.15 7.44 61.69
C ALA A 17 37.88 8.27 61.96
N SER A 18 37.61 8.48 63.24
CA SER A 18 36.45 9.12 63.86
C SER A 18 36.81 10.50 64.46
N SER A 19 35.79 11.20 64.96
CA SER A 19 35.78 12.45 65.75
C SER A 19 35.91 13.76 64.91
N ALA A 20 35.19 14.85 65.17
CA ALA A 20 34.74 15.36 66.47
C ALA A 20 33.43 16.17 66.34
N PHE A 21 32.58 16.04 67.37
CA PHE A 21 31.43 16.89 67.62
C PHE A 21 31.83 18.14 68.43
N GLY A 22 31.24 19.29 68.09
CA GLY A 22 30.98 20.44 68.98
C GLY A 22 31.68 21.76 68.59
N PRO A 23 31.15 22.96 68.95
CA PRO A 23 30.05 23.23 69.88
C PRO A 23 28.91 24.11 69.33
N VAL A 24 27.78 24.01 70.04
CA VAL A 24 26.60 24.88 70.01
C VAL A 24 26.94 26.17 70.75
N GLU A 25 26.81 27.35 70.13
CA GLU A 25 26.50 28.61 70.84
C GLU A 25 26.11 29.80 69.92
N ARG A 26 24.84 30.21 70.09
CA ARG A 26 24.27 31.58 70.08
C ARG A 26 24.17 32.37 68.77
N SER A 27 22.91 32.55 68.33
CA SER A 27 22.15 33.84 68.33
C SER A 27 20.93 33.70 67.41
N PHE A 28 19.74 34.27 67.61
CA PHE A 28 18.88 34.59 68.76
C PHE A 28 17.55 35.10 68.12
N PHE A 29 16.39 34.71 68.68
CA PHE A 29 15.04 35.31 68.52
C PHE A 29 14.40 35.36 67.11
N ALA A 30 13.08 35.48 66.90
CA ALA A 30 11.86 35.07 67.55
C ALA A 30 10.73 35.59 66.64
N VAL A 31 9.73 34.73 66.38
CA VAL A 31 8.30 35.06 66.22
C VAL A 31 7.77 35.65 64.89
N SER A 32 6.61 35.06 64.56
CA SER A 32 5.50 35.47 63.69
C SER A 32 5.74 35.57 62.19
N GLN A 33 4.99 34.71 61.49
CA GLN A 33 4.70 34.76 60.07
C GLN A 33 4.25 36.17 59.63
N PRO A 34 4.63 36.55 58.40
CA PRO A 34 3.59 36.80 57.42
C PRO A 34 3.59 35.67 56.40
N VAL A 35 2.40 35.14 56.11
CA VAL A 35 2.09 34.17 55.04
C VAL A 35 2.30 34.78 53.63
N GLY A 36 3.31 35.66 53.47
CA GLY A 36 3.48 36.54 52.31
C GLY A 36 4.84 36.45 51.63
N ARG A 37 5.67 35.44 51.91
CA ARG A 37 7.03 35.37 51.30
C ARG A 37 7.57 33.97 51.00
N PHE A 38 6.70 33.01 50.72
CA PHE A 38 7.09 31.75 50.04
C PHE A 38 6.78 31.77 48.52
N LEU A 39 6.21 32.85 47.99
CA LEU A 39 5.92 33.02 46.56
C LEU A 39 6.88 34.02 45.89
N ARG A 40 8.20 33.84 46.03
CA ARG A 40 9.19 34.65 45.28
C ARG A 40 10.27 33.84 44.58
N GLY A 41 10.08 32.53 44.48
CA GLY A 41 10.91 31.61 43.71
C GLY A 41 10.09 30.55 42.98
N LEU A 42 8.89 30.91 42.50
CA LEU A 42 8.22 30.16 41.45
C LEU A 42 8.59 30.84 40.12
N PRO A 43 9.56 30.33 39.35
CA PRO A 43 9.64 30.67 37.95
C PRO A 43 8.40 30.08 37.29
N ASP A 44 7.47 30.96 36.91
CA ASP A 44 6.67 30.84 35.68
C ASP A 44 5.93 29.50 35.43
N ILE A 45 5.16 28.98 36.40
CA ILE A 45 4.28 27.81 36.18
C ILE A 45 3.26 28.07 35.05
N GLU A 46 2.87 29.33 34.84
CA GLU A 46 2.02 29.72 33.70
C GLU A 46 2.78 29.69 32.37
N GLY A 47 4.05 30.11 32.34
CA GLY A 47 4.93 29.99 31.19
C GLY A 47 5.19 28.52 30.79
N ASP A 48 5.37 27.65 31.77
CA ASP A 48 5.61 26.22 31.55
C ASP A 48 4.34 25.49 31.09
N ARG A 49 3.16 25.83 31.63
CA ARG A 49 1.89 25.31 31.09
C ARG A 49 1.66 25.80 29.67
N ARG A 50 1.88 27.08 29.36
CA ARG A 50 1.75 27.61 27.99
C ARG A 50 2.73 26.94 27.03
N ARG A 51 3.95 26.66 27.47
CA ARG A 51 4.94 25.89 26.69
C ARG A 51 4.53 24.44 26.50
N ILE A 52 4.03 23.76 27.52
CA ILE A 52 3.53 22.38 27.36
C ILE A 52 2.35 22.36 26.38
N THR A 53 1.37 23.26 26.53
CA THR A 53 0.24 23.31 25.60
C THR A 53 0.71 23.64 24.19
N ALA A 54 1.58 24.65 24.01
CA ALA A 54 2.14 25.02 22.72
C ALA A 54 2.96 23.88 22.10
N LEU A 55 3.82 23.21 22.88
CA LEU A 55 4.61 22.07 22.45
C LEU A 55 3.73 20.87 22.10
N THR A 56 2.62 20.63 22.81
CA THR A 56 1.66 19.57 22.46
C THR A 56 0.89 19.90 21.17
N THR A 57 0.49 21.15 20.97
CA THR A 57 -0.15 21.61 19.73
C THR A 57 0.82 21.52 18.56
N GLU A 58 2.07 21.94 18.74
CA GLU A 58 3.13 21.85 17.74
C GLU A 58 3.46 20.39 17.42
N ASN A 59 3.58 19.51 18.42
CA ASN A 59 3.79 18.08 18.18
C ASN A 59 2.61 17.45 17.43
N SER A 60 1.37 17.84 17.74
CA SER A 60 0.19 17.35 17.01
C SER A 60 0.16 17.84 15.56
N THR A 61 0.60 19.08 15.32
CA THR A 61 0.70 19.69 13.98
C THR A 61 1.81 19.04 13.18
N LEU A 62 3.01 18.91 13.74
CA LEU A 62 4.14 18.23 13.12
C LEU A 62 3.83 16.77 12.83
N ARG A 63 3.14 16.05 13.72
CA ARG A 63 2.65 14.69 13.45
C ARG A 63 1.65 14.65 12.31
N SER A 64 0.75 15.64 12.20
CA SER A 64 -0.20 15.71 11.08
C SER A 64 0.51 15.96 9.74
N GLN A 65 1.54 16.83 9.73
CA GLN A 65 2.36 17.11 8.56
C GLN A 65 3.24 15.92 8.17
N LEU A 66 3.83 15.21 9.14
CA LEU A 66 4.57 13.97 8.87
C LEU A 66 3.68 12.88 8.28
N ARG A 67 2.43 12.76 8.76
CA ARG A 67 1.47 11.83 8.16
C ARG A 67 1.09 12.24 6.74
N SER A 68 0.82 13.52 6.48
CA SER A 68 0.48 13.96 5.13
C SER A 68 1.65 13.76 4.15
N VAL A 69 2.89 14.05 4.58
CA VAL A 69 4.09 13.79 3.77
C VAL A 69 4.29 12.29 3.54
N ALA A 70 4.09 11.46 4.57
CA ALA A 70 4.20 10.01 4.42
C ALA A 70 3.15 9.44 3.46
N LEU A 71 1.90 9.90 3.54
CA LEU A 71 0.82 9.52 2.63
C LEU A 71 1.15 9.93 1.18
N SER A 72 1.61 11.17 0.95
CA SER A 72 2.04 11.62 -0.37
C SER A 72 3.24 10.84 -0.90
N SER A 73 4.19 10.45 -0.03
CA SER A 73 5.33 9.65 -0.46
C SER A 73 4.94 8.22 -0.85
N ALA A 74 3.94 7.63 -0.17
CA ALA A 74 3.41 6.32 -0.51
C ALA A 74 2.65 6.35 -1.84
N GLU A 75 1.84 7.40 -2.06
CA GLU A 75 1.14 7.64 -3.32
C GLU A 75 2.14 7.82 -4.48
N LEU A 76 3.18 8.64 -4.30
CA LEU A 76 4.25 8.78 -5.30
C LEU A 76 4.97 7.45 -5.56
N ALA A 77 5.30 6.69 -4.52
CA ALA A 77 5.94 5.39 -4.67
C ALA A 77 5.06 4.41 -5.45
N GLN A 78 3.75 4.44 -5.22
CA GLN A 78 2.78 3.63 -5.95
C GLN A 78 2.66 4.06 -7.41
N LEU A 79 2.58 5.37 -7.68
CA LEU A 79 2.60 5.91 -9.06
C LEU A 79 3.89 5.52 -9.80
N HIS A 80 5.04 5.61 -9.13
CA HIS A 80 6.33 5.17 -9.68
C HIS A 80 6.38 3.66 -9.91
N ALA A 81 5.82 2.84 -9.02
CA ALA A 81 5.77 1.39 -9.18
C ALA A 81 4.88 0.98 -10.36
N ILE A 82 3.74 1.66 -10.54
CA ILE A 82 2.87 1.50 -11.70
C ILE A 82 3.61 1.88 -12.99
N GLY A 83 4.24 3.06 -13.01
CA GLY A 83 5.02 3.54 -14.16
C GLY A 83 6.16 2.59 -14.52
N ALA A 84 6.97 2.18 -13.52
CA ALA A 84 8.08 1.26 -13.73
C ALA A 84 7.63 -0.13 -14.21
N SER A 85 6.50 -0.63 -13.70
CA SER A 85 5.92 -1.91 -14.14
C SER A 85 5.36 -1.81 -15.56
N ALA A 86 4.77 -0.68 -15.92
CA ALA A 86 4.30 -0.39 -17.26
C ALA A 86 5.44 -0.22 -18.27
N ASP A 87 6.49 0.53 -17.91
CA ASP A 87 7.70 0.73 -18.72
C ASP A 87 8.43 -0.60 -18.96
N ALA A 88 8.57 -1.43 -17.92
CA ALA A 88 9.16 -2.77 -18.04
C ALA A 88 8.36 -3.69 -18.97
N ALA A 89 7.05 -3.46 -19.10
CA ALA A 89 6.16 -4.20 -19.98
C ALA A 89 5.92 -3.49 -21.34
N GLY A 90 6.51 -2.30 -21.57
CA GLY A 90 6.38 -1.52 -22.80
C GLY A 90 5.02 -0.86 -23.02
N TYR A 91 4.23 -0.66 -21.97
CA TYR A 91 2.89 -0.06 -22.05
C TYR A 91 2.91 1.43 -21.71
N SER A 92 2.12 2.21 -22.46
CA SER A 92 1.77 3.56 -22.03
C SER A 92 0.60 3.48 -21.08
N VAL A 93 0.78 3.93 -19.85
CA VAL A 93 -0.27 3.90 -18.83
C VAL A 93 -0.66 5.30 -18.41
N HIS A 94 -1.93 5.45 -18.06
CA HIS A 94 -2.45 6.65 -17.41
C HIS A 94 -2.87 6.28 -15.99
N ALA A 95 -2.21 6.86 -14.99
CA ALA A 95 -2.54 6.62 -13.59
C ALA A 95 -3.87 7.30 -13.22
N ALA A 96 -4.67 6.63 -12.40
CA ALA A 96 -5.98 7.10 -11.99
C ALA A 96 -6.25 6.71 -10.53
N SER A 97 -7.00 7.56 -9.84
CA SER A 97 -7.51 7.29 -8.50
C SER A 97 -8.91 6.71 -8.59
N VAL A 98 -9.19 5.73 -7.72
CA VAL A 98 -10.55 5.20 -7.55
C VAL A 98 -11.35 6.18 -6.71
N VAL A 99 -12.47 6.65 -7.25
CA VAL A 99 -13.33 7.65 -6.62
C VAL A 99 -14.64 7.09 -6.09
N ASP A 100 -15.03 5.89 -6.54
CA ASP A 100 -16.26 5.24 -6.10
C ASP A 100 -16.15 3.72 -6.23
N TYR A 101 -16.80 3.02 -5.30
CA TYR A 101 -16.96 1.57 -5.31
C TYR A 101 -18.44 1.25 -5.29
N GLY A 102 -18.87 0.36 -6.17
CA GLY A 102 -20.23 -0.15 -6.05
C GLY A 102 -20.69 -0.95 -7.25
N PRO A 103 -21.75 -1.74 -7.05
CA PRO A 103 -22.43 -2.35 -8.17
C PRO A 103 -22.96 -1.25 -9.10
N SER A 104 -22.71 -1.37 -10.39
CA SER A 104 -23.39 -0.52 -11.38
C SER A 104 -24.90 -0.79 -11.34
N PRO A 105 -25.76 0.03 -11.98
CA PRO A 105 -27.21 -0.21 -12.05
C PRO A 105 -27.62 -1.59 -12.63
N GLY A 106 -26.67 -2.40 -13.11
CA GLY A 106 -26.84 -3.78 -13.57
C GLY A 106 -26.21 -4.86 -12.67
N PHE A 107 -25.89 -4.56 -11.40
CA PHE A 107 -25.27 -5.47 -10.41
C PHE A 107 -23.83 -5.94 -10.72
N GLU A 108 -23.20 -5.41 -11.77
CA GLU A 108 -21.80 -5.67 -12.07
C GLU A 108 -20.92 -5.03 -11.00
N TRP A 109 -19.90 -5.72 -10.55
CA TRP A 109 -18.95 -5.20 -9.58
C TRP A 109 -18.01 -4.23 -10.27
N THR A 110 -18.20 -2.94 -9.98
CA THR A 110 -17.48 -1.87 -10.64
C THR A 110 -16.77 -0.94 -9.68
N VAL A 111 -15.72 -0.30 -10.21
CA VAL A 111 -15.08 0.85 -9.60
C VAL A 111 -15.11 2.02 -10.58
N ARG A 112 -15.27 3.23 -10.07
CA ARG A 112 -15.19 4.46 -10.86
C ARG A 112 -13.81 5.08 -10.68
N ILE A 113 -13.19 5.49 -11.78
CA ILE A 113 -11.88 6.14 -11.79
C ILE A 113 -12.00 7.57 -12.32
N ASN A 114 -11.14 8.47 -11.84
CA ASN A 114 -11.12 9.90 -12.19
C ASN A 114 -10.39 10.23 -13.50
N VAL A 115 -10.47 9.33 -14.49
CA VAL A 115 -9.92 9.52 -15.83
C VAL A 115 -10.97 9.15 -16.86
N GLY A 116 -11.03 9.90 -17.95
CA GLY A 116 -12.08 9.79 -18.95
C GLY A 116 -11.58 9.85 -20.38
N SER A 117 -12.51 10.11 -21.29
CA SER A 117 -12.21 10.26 -22.72
C SER A 117 -11.23 11.41 -23.02
N GLY A 118 -11.20 12.44 -22.17
CA GLY A 118 -10.20 13.52 -22.26
C GLY A 118 -8.75 13.05 -22.06
N ASP A 119 -8.57 11.98 -21.29
CA ASP A 119 -7.27 11.37 -20.99
C ASP A 119 -6.88 10.26 -21.97
N GLY A 120 -7.69 10.07 -23.02
CA GLY A 120 -7.50 9.04 -24.04
C GLY A 120 -8.06 7.66 -23.68
N VAL A 121 -8.79 7.55 -22.56
CA VAL A 121 -9.43 6.30 -22.12
C VAL A 121 -10.56 5.92 -23.06
N ARG A 122 -10.66 4.62 -23.38
CA ARG A 122 -11.74 4.05 -24.20
C ARG A 122 -12.30 2.78 -23.57
N THR A 123 -13.56 2.49 -23.86
CA THR A 123 -14.20 1.22 -23.52
C THR A 123 -13.35 0.05 -24.03
N GLY A 124 -13.17 -0.96 -23.18
CA GLY A 124 -12.37 -2.13 -23.45
C GLY A 124 -10.91 -2.03 -23.01
N MET A 125 -10.41 -0.86 -22.64
CA MET A 125 -9.02 -0.74 -22.16
C MET A 125 -8.79 -1.53 -20.87
N THR A 126 -7.58 -2.06 -20.73
CA THR A 126 -7.16 -2.83 -19.56
C THR A 126 -6.83 -1.90 -18.41
N VAL A 127 -7.29 -2.25 -17.21
CA VAL A 127 -6.97 -1.56 -15.97
C VAL A 127 -6.14 -2.48 -15.09
N LEU A 128 -5.02 -1.98 -14.59
CA LEU A 128 -4.07 -2.70 -13.76
C LEU A 128 -3.73 -1.92 -12.49
N ALA A 129 -3.24 -2.64 -11.50
CA ALA A 129 -2.60 -2.14 -10.29
C ALA A 129 -1.15 -2.66 -10.27
N PRO A 130 -0.25 -2.17 -9.39
CA PRO A 130 1.12 -2.67 -9.28
C PRO A 130 1.21 -4.21 -9.19
N GLU A 131 0.24 -4.83 -8.53
CA GLU A 131 0.20 -6.26 -8.25
C GLU A 131 -0.31 -7.09 -9.44
N GLY A 132 -1.16 -6.50 -10.30
CA GLY A 132 -1.74 -7.23 -11.42
C GLY A 132 -3.02 -6.64 -12.00
N LEU A 133 -3.79 -7.50 -12.68
CA LEU A 133 -5.01 -7.13 -13.38
C LEU A 133 -6.13 -6.73 -12.42
N VAL A 134 -6.68 -5.54 -12.64
CA VAL A 134 -7.89 -5.06 -11.94
C VAL A 134 -9.13 -5.37 -12.77
N GLY A 135 -9.10 -5.12 -14.08
CA GLY A 135 -10.28 -5.33 -14.91
C GLY A 135 -10.21 -4.57 -16.22
N ARG A 136 -11.38 -4.16 -16.71
CA ARG A 136 -11.50 -3.43 -17.98
C ARG A 136 -12.49 -2.29 -17.89
N VAL A 137 -12.25 -1.26 -18.67
CA VAL A 137 -13.16 -0.12 -18.81
C VAL A 137 -14.44 -0.56 -19.53
N SER A 138 -15.59 -0.40 -18.88
CA SER A 138 -16.91 -0.71 -19.47
C SER A 138 -17.60 0.53 -20.02
N GLN A 139 -17.48 1.66 -19.33
CA GLN A 139 -18.09 2.93 -19.74
C GLN A 139 -17.09 4.07 -19.54
N VAL A 140 -17.19 5.09 -20.39
CA VAL A 140 -16.32 6.26 -20.38
C VAL A 140 -17.18 7.51 -20.46
N ALA A 141 -16.99 8.40 -19.51
CA ALA A 141 -17.49 9.77 -19.52
C ALA A 141 -16.35 10.74 -19.89
N SER A 142 -16.60 12.05 -19.81
CA SER A 142 -15.59 13.06 -20.15
C SER A 142 -14.36 13.01 -19.25
N ASP A 143 -14.58 12.87 -17.94
CA ASP A 143 -13.59 12.99 -16.85
C ASP A 143 -13.53 11.76 -15.93
N THR A 144 -14.42 10.80 -16.13
CA THR A 144 -14.52 9.59 -15.32
C THR A 144 -14.78 8.38 -16.19
N SER A 145 -14.45 7.20 -15.67
CA SER A 145 -14.71 5.94 -16.34
C SER A 145 -15.18 4.89 -15.33
N LEU A 146 -16.02 3.96 -15.78
CA LEU A 146 -16.40 2.78 -15.01
C LEU A 146 -15.57 1.58 -15.45
N VAL A 147 -15.05 0.85 -14.48
CA VAL A 147 -14.24 -0.35 -14.66
C VAL A 147 -15.00 -1.53 -14.09
N VAL A 148 -15.26 -2.55 -14.92
CA VAL A 148 -15.75 -3.84 -14.45
C VAL A 148 -14.57 -4.65 -13.96
N LEU A 149 -14.66 -5.13 -12.72
CA LEU A 149 -13.59 -5.89 -12.08
C LEU A 149 -13.42 -7.26 -12.72
N ALA A 150 -12.18 -7.76 -12.73
CA ALA A 150 -11.86 -9.11 -13.23
C ALA A 150 -12.56 -10.21 -12.41
N VAL A 151 -12.83 -9.93 -11.14
CA VAL A 151 -13.49 -10.84 -10.18
C VAL A 151 -15.02 -10.82 -10.23
N ASP A 152 -15.61 -9.93 -11.03
CA ASP A 152 -17.06 -9.93 -11.25
C ASP A 152 -17.52 -11.27 -11.86
N PRO A 153 -18.63 -11.88 -11.39
CA PRO A 153 -19.14 -13.15 -11.92
C PRO A 153 -19.46 -13.15 -13.43
N GLY A 154 -19.79 -11.98 -13.99
CA GLY A 154 -20.00 -11.79 -15.43
C GLY A 154 -18.71 -11.52 -16.21
N SER A 155 -17.58 -11.36 -15.52
CA SER A 155 -16.27 -11.08 -16.13
C SER A 155 -15.49 -12.38 -16.39
N SER A 156 -14.96 -12.50 -17.59
CA SER A 156 -14.06 -13.58 -17.99
C SER A 156 -12.83 -13.01 -18.67
N VAL A 157 -11.67 -13.48 -18.23
CA VAL A 157 -10.36 -13.03 -18.66
C VAL A 157 -9.67 -14.19 -19.38
N GLY A 158 -9.18 -13.92 -20.59
CA GLY A 158 -8.26 -14.83 -21.26
C GLY A 158 -6.95 -14.88 -20.51
N ILE A 159 -6.53 -16.06 -20.06
CA ILE A 159 -5.29 -16.24 -19.33
C ILE A 159 -4.36 -17.25 -20.01
N ARG A 160 -3.08 -17.12 -19.69
CA ARG A 160 -2.02 -18.04 -20.06
C ARG A 160 -1.28 -18.47 -18.81
N ASP A 161 -1.09 -19.77 -18.63
CA ASP A 161 -0.17 -20.31 -17.63
C ASP A 161 1.27 -20.00 -18.07
N ARG A 162 2.03 -19.33 -17.21
CA ARG A 162 3.40 -18.91 -17.50
C ARG A 162 4.37 -20.10 -17.59
N ARG A 163 4.08 -21.21 -16.91
CA ARG A 163 4.92 -22.42 -16.89
C ARG A 163 4.66 -23.29 -18.12
N SER A 164 3.40 -23.64 -18.40
CA SER A 164 3.06 -24.53 -19.52
C SER A 164 2.86 -23.78 -20.84
N GLY A 165 2.56 -22.48 -20.81
CA GLY A 165 2.18 -21.69 -21.97
C GLY A 165 0.73 -21.90 -22.42
N GLU A 166 -0.04 -22.73 -21.70
CA GLU A 166 -1.40 -23.08 -22.07
C GLU A 166 -2.39 -21.96 -21.84
N LEU A 167 -3.38 -21.92 -22.70
CA LEU A 167 -4.45 -20.94 -22.65
C LEU A 167 -5.65 -21.48 -21.86
N ALA A 168 -6.24 -20.60 -21.08
CA ALA A 168 -7.40 -20.88 -20.26
C ALA A 168 -8.26 -19.62 -20.10
N LEU A 169 -9.40 -19.79 -19.44
CA LEU A 169 -10.26 -18.70 -18.99
C LEU A 169 -10.20 -18.59 -17.47
N ALA A 170 -10.06 -17.38 -16.96
CA ALA A 170 -10.30 -17.05 -15.56
C ALA A 170 -11.62 -16.29 -15.47
N THR A 171 -12.61 -16.87 -14.81
CA THR A 171 -13.93 -16.25 -14.59
C THR A 171 -14.04 -15.82 -13.13
N GLY A 172 -14.54 -14.61 -12.90
CA GLY A 172 -14.82 -14.13 -11.56
C GLY A 172 -15.88 -15.00 -10.87
N ASP A 173 -15.82 -15.06 -9.54
CA ASP A 173 -16.81 -15.75 -8.71
C ASP A 173 -17.17 -14.89 -7.49
N GLY A 174 -17.07 -13.56 -7.66
CA GLY A 174 -16.99 -12.60 -6.56
C GLY A 174 -15.54 -12.39 -6.10
N LEU A 175 -15.34 -11.85 -4.89
CA LEU A 175 -14.07 -11.19 -4.48
C LEU A 175 -12.83 -12.06 -4.70
N GLU A 176 -12.91 -13.35 -4.33
CA GLU A 176 -11.92 -14.39 -4.64
C GLU A 176 -12.43 -15.74 -4.11
N PRO A 177 -11.96 -16.89 -4.63
CA PRO A 177 -11.02 -17.05 -5.74
C PRO A 177 -11.71 -17.01 -7.12
N MET A 178 -10.94 -16.68 -8.16
CA MET A 178 -11.39 -16.82 -9.55
C MET A 178 -11.40 -18.30 -9.97
N ARG A 179 -12.28 -18.66 -10.90
CA ARG A 179 -12.39 -20.00 -11.47
C ARG A 179 -11.54 -20.12 -12.72
N TYR A 180 -10.62 -21.09 -12.75
CA TYR A 180 -9.83 -21.42 -13.93
C TYR A 180 -10.53 -22.51 -14.74
N VAL A 181 -10.73 -22.25 -16.02
CA VAL A 181 -11.36 -23.14 -16.98
C VAL A 181 -10.35 -23.43 -18.10
N PRO A 182 -9.74 -24.64 -18.13
CA PRO A 182 -8.79 -25.00 -19.17
C PRO A 182 -9.49 -25.09 -20.53
N LEU A 183 -8.79 -24.70 -21.60
CA LEU A 183 -9.25 -24.95 -22.97
C LEU A 183 -8.95 -26.37 -23.43
N ASP A 184 -7.85 -26.94 -22.95
CA ASP A 184 -7.54 -28.36 -23.10
C ASP A 184 -7.73 -29.08 -21.76
N PRO A 185 -8.79 -29.91 -21.60
CA PRO A 185 -9.05 -30.62 -20.36
C PRO A 185 -7.98 -31.67 -20.02
N HIS A 186 -7.12 -32.05 -20.97
CA HIS A 186 -6.04 -33.02 -20.75
C HIS A 186 -4.77 -32.40 -20.20
N SER A 187 -4.72 -31.06 -20.10
CA SER A 187 -3.58 -30.37 -19.51
C SER A 187 -4.01 -29.43 -18.39
N PRO A 188 -4.25 -29.98 -17.19
CA PRO A 188 -4.58 -29.18 -16.04
C PRO A 188 -3.33 -28.43 -15.52
N PRO A 189 -3.51 -27.21 -14.99
CA PRO A 189 -2.43 -26.49 -14.34
C PRO A 189 -2.06 -27.16 -13.00
N ARG A 190 -0.95 -26.71 -12.43
CA ARG A 190 -0.46 -27.15 -11.11
C ARG A 190 -0.69 -26.06 -10.08
N ALA A 191 -0.90 -26.46 -8.83
CA ALA A 191 -0.90 -25.49 -7.72
C ALA A 191 0.45 -24.76 -7.67
N GLY A 192 0.40 -23.44 -7.54
CA GLY A 192 1.57 -22.56 -7.60
C GLY A 192 1.88 -22.00 -9.00
N ASP A 193 1.18 -22.45 -10.05
CA ASP A 193 1.38 -21.89 -11.40
C ASP A 193 0.93 -20.43 -11.46
N VAL A 194 1.75 -19.59 -12.10
CA VAL A 194 1.46 -18.17 -12.30
C VAL A 194 0.67 -18.00 -13.58
N VAL A 195 -0.46 -17.30 -13.50
CA VAL A 195 -1.29 -16.99 -14.65
C VAL A 195 -1.21 -15.51 -15.00
N VAL A 196 -1.07 -15.24 -16.30
CA VAL A 196 -1.01 -13.88 -16.87
C VAL A 196 -2.13 -13.72 -17.91
N THR A 197 -2.51 -12.51 -18.25
CA THR A 197 -3.46 -12.28 -19.35
C THR A 197 -2.87 -12.82 -20.65
N GLY A 198 -3.69 -13.58 -21.37
CA GLY A 198 -3.32 -14.25 -22.61
C GLY A 198 -4.26 -13.88 -23.75
N PRO A 199 -3.82 -14.06 -25.00
CA PRO A 199 -4.69 -13.90 -26.15
C PRO A 199 -5.75 -15.01 -26.12
N TYR A 200 -7.00 -14.65 -25.87
CA TYR A 200 -8.12 -15.57 -25.97
C TYR A 200 -9.33 -14.90 -26.61
N GLY A 201 -9.83 -15.46 -27.71
CA GLY A 201 -10.96 -14.90 -28.46
C GLY A 201 -10.74 -13.45 -28.88
N ARG A 202 -11.75 -12.59 -28.63
CA ARG A 202 -11.67 -11.12 -28.78
C ARG A 202 -11.32 -10.42 -27.46
N SER A 203 -10.54 -11.08 -26.59
CA SER A 203 -10.13 -10.51 -25.30
C SER A 203 -9.58 -9.10 -25.49
N THR A 204 -10.24 -8.14 -24.84
CA THR A 204 -9.87 -6.73 -24.78
C THR A 204 -8.71 -6.49 -23.79
N TYR A 205 -8.24 -7.54 -23.12
CA TYR A 205 -7.13 -7.44 -22.19
C TYR A 205 -5.78 -7.42 -22.91
N THR A 206 -4.94 -6.48 -22.53
CA THR A 206 -3.53 -6.43 -22.93
C THR A 206 -2.84 -7.68 -22.41
N ALA A 207 -2.16 -8.42 -23.28
CA ALA A 207 -1.52 -9.69 -22.94
C ALA A 207 -0.25 -9.48 -22.11
N GLY A 208 -0.02 -10.30 -21.10
CA GLY A 208 1.18 -10.28 -20.25
C GLY A 208 0.99 -9.66 -18.86
N VAL A 209 -0.20 -9.17 -18.53
CA VAL A 209 -0.51 -8.62 -17.21
C VAL A 209 -0.68 -9.75 -16.20
N PRO A 210 0.02 -9.74 -15.05
CA PRO A 210 -0.18 -10.74 -14.00
C PRO A 210 -1.62 -10.78 -13.51
N VAL A 211 -2.21 -11.97 -13.40
CA VAL A 211 -3.58 -12.14 -12.87
C VAL A 211 -3.53 -12.73 -11.47
N GLY A 212 -2.78 -13.82 -11.27
CA GLY A 212 -2.75 -14.51 -10.00
C GLY A 212 -1.94 -15.80 -10.00
N THR A 213 -2.18 -16.62 -8.98
CA THR A 213 -1.57 -17.95 -8.82
C THR A 213 -2.65 -19.01 -8.67
N VAL A 214 -2.46 -20.18 -9.28
CA VAL A 214 -3.33 -21.34 -9.08
C VAL A 214 -3.22 -21.80 -7.62
N SER A 215 -4.29 -21.66 -6.85
CA SER A 215 -4.32 -21.95 -5.42
C SER A 215 -4.73 -23.39 -5.11
N ALA A 216 -5.61 -23.97 -5.90
CA ALA A 216 -6.11 -25.33 -5.70
C ALA A 216 -6.53 -25.98 -7.02
N VAL A 217 -6.31 -27.29 -7.11
CA VAL A 217 -6.80 -28.15 -8.19
C VAL A 217 -7.54 -29.32 -7.53
N THR A 218 -8.86 -29.28 -7.55
CA THR A 218 -9.71 -30.27 -6.87
C THR A 218 -10.46 -31.10 -7.90
N SER A 219 -10.17 -32.40 -7.99
CA SER A 219 -10.93 -33.34 -8.81
C SER A 219 -12.06 -33.96 -8.00
N VAL A 220 -13.31 -33.77 -8.40
CA VAL A 220 -14.47 -34.38 -7.74
C VAL A 220 -14.78 -35.71 -8.42
N GLY A 221 -13.95 -36.72 -8.18
CA GLY A 221 -14.07 -38.06 -8.75
C GLY A 221 -13.35 -38.24 -10.09
N ALA A 222 -13.44 -39.47 -10.64
CA ALA A 222 -12.69 -39.90 -11.83
C ALA A 222 -13.25 -39.38 -13.17
N THR A 223 -14.50 -38.92 -13.20
CA THR A 223 -15.22 -38.48 -14.41
C THR A 223 -15.61 -37.00 -14.39
N SER A 224 -15.25 -36.25 -13.36
CA SER A 224 -15.58 -34.81 -13.26
C SER A 224 -14.43 -33.95 -13.76
N THR A 225 -14.75 -32.82 -14.41
CA THR A 225 -13.75 -31.81 -14.74
C THR A 225 -13.16 -31.23 -13.46
N PRO A 226 -11.82 -31.20 -13.32
CA PRO A 226 -11.20 -30.68 -12.12
C PRO A 226 -11.57 -29.21 -11.93
N ARG A 227 -11.98 -28.85 -10.71
CA ARG A 227 -12.22 -27.46 -10.33
C ARG A 227 -10.88 -26.84 -9.97
N VAL A 228 -10.48 -25.84 -10.73
CA VAL A 228 -9.25 -25.10 -10.51
C VAL A 228 -9.58 -23.69 -10.01
N SER A 229 -8.92 -23.28 -8.93
CA SER A 229 -9.07 -21.97 -8.33
C SER A 229 -7.80 -21.15 -8.54
N VAL A 230 -7.98 -19.88 -8.88
CA VAL A 230 -6.91 -18.89 -9.03
C VAL A 230 -7.12 -17.81 -7.98
N ARG A 231 -6.07 -17.58 -7.17
CA ARG A 231 -6.04 -16.46 -6.26
C ARG A 231 -5.47 -15.25 -7.00
N PRO A 232 -6.23 -14.15 -7.15
CA PRO A 232 -5.71 -12.95 -7.78
C PRO A 232 -4.59 -12.32 -6.95
N TYR A 233 -3.68 -11.60 -7.60
CA TYR A 233 -2.64 -10.83 -6.89
C TYR A 233 -3.17 -9.52 -6.31
N VAL A 234 -4.17 -8.94 -6.98
CA VAL A 234 -4.81 -7.70 -6.59
C VAL A 234 -5.80 -7.96 -5.45
N ASP A 235 -5.76 -7.13 -4.42
CA ASP A 235 -6.79 -7.06 -3.39
C ASP A 235 -7.91 -6.09 -3.83
N PHE A 236 -8.99 -6.65 -4.35
CA PHE A 236 -10.14 -5.90 -4.85
C PHE A 236 -10.91 -5.12 -3.77
N SER A 237 -10.65 -5.39 -2.50
CA SER A 237 -11.26 -4.66 -1.38
C SER A 237 -10.56 -3.33 -1.07
N ARG A 238 -9.37 -3.10 -1.65
CA ARG A 238 -8.47 -1.97 -1.33
C ARG A 238 -7.77 -1.42 -2.58
N LEU A 239 -8.57 -0.90 -3.51
CA LEU A 239 -8.09 -0.27 -4.74
C LEU A 239 -8.05 1.26 -4.61
N ASP A 240 -6.91 1.83 -4.26
CA ASP A 240 -6.78 3.30 -4.16
C ASP A 240 -6.33 3.93 -5.49
N ILE A 241 -5.27 3.37 -6.07
CA ILE A 241 -4.63 3.85 -7.30
C ILE A 241 -4.54 2.71 -8.30
N VAL A 242 -4.93 2.99 -9.54
CA VAL A 242 -4.89 2.07 -10.68
C VAL A 242 -4.28 2.77 -11.89
N ALA A 243 -4.01 2.01 -12.95
CA ALA A 243 -3.56 2.53 -14.23
C ALA A 243 -4.38 1.94 -15.37
N VAL A 244 -4.73 2.79 -16.34
CA VAL A 244 -5.34 2.37 -17.60
C VAL A 244 -4.24 2.21 -18.64
N VAL A 245 -4.19 1.05 -19.28
CA VAL A 245 -3.30 0.79 -20.42
C VAL A 245 -3.86 1.48 -21.65
N LEU A 246 -3.11 2.44 -22.18
CA LEU A 246 -3.44 3.17 -23.38
C LEU A 246 -2.81 2.46 -24.60
N ASP A 247 -3.58 2.34 -25.68
CA ASP A 247 -3.07 1.79 -26.96
C ASP A 247 -2.05 2.71 -27.66
N ARG A 248 -1.79 3.91 -27.12
CA ARG A 248 -0.92 4.93 -27.71
C ARG A 248 -0.21 5.69 -26.59
N ALA A 249 1.11 5.76 -26.65
CA ALA A 249 1.88 6.75 -25.90
C ALA A 249 1.31 8.14 -26.21
N PRO A 250 0.90 8.96 -25.23
CA PRO A 250 0.46 10.31 -25.51
C PRO A 250 1.59 11.02 -26.26
N GLU A 251 1.34 11.35 -27.52
CA GLU A 251 2.24 12.18 -28.31
C GLU A 251 2.35 13.51 -27.56
N PRO A 252 3.56 13.97 -27.18
CA PRO A 252 3.70 15.22 -26.47
C PRO A 252 3.03 16.31 -27.29
N ALA A 253 2.05 16.98 -26.68
CA ALA A 253 1.33 18.09 -27.28
C ALA A 253 2.35 19.04 -27.90
N LYS A 254 2.28 19.21 -29.23
CA LYS A 254 3.14 20.17 -29.93
C LYS A 254 2.87 21.55 -29.35
N ALA A 255 3.73 21.97 -28.43
CA ALA A 255 3.85 23.34 -28.01
C ALA A 255 4.06 24.19 -29.28
N GLY A 256 3.26 25.25 -29.41
CA GLY A 256 3.17 26.05 -30.61
C GLY A 256 4.53 26.50 -31.13
N ALA A 257 4.83 26.15 -32.39
CA ALA A 257 5.75 26.92 -33.18
C ALA A 257 4.95 28.06 -33.81
N ALA A 258 5.13 29.22 -33.20
CA ALA A 258 4.64 30.51 -33.63
C ALA A 258 4.97 30.81 -35.09
N ALA A 259 4.13 31.68 -35.64
CA ALA A 259 4.29 32.41 -36.88
C ALA A 259 5.74 32.70 -37.28
N THR A 260 6.05 32.49 -38.55
CA THR A 260 7.00 33.35 -39.27
C THR A 260 6.40 33.66 -40.64
N VAL A 261 5.76 34.82 -40.68
CA VAL A 261 5.59 35.66 -41.87
C VAL A 261 7.00 36.03 -42.37
N THR A 262 7.29 35.82 -43.66
CA THR A 262 8.34 36.46 -44.49
C THR A 262 8.25 35.80 -45.87
N ARG A 263 8.24 36.46 -47.03
CA ARG A 263 8.06 37.84 -47.49
C ARG A 263 7.85 37.73 -49.00
#